data_AF-A0A2K8YS48-F1
#
_entry.id   AF-A0A2K8YS48-F1
#
_cell.length_a   1.000
_cell.length_b   1.000
_cell.length_c   1.000
_cell.angle_alpha   90.00
_cell.angle_beta   90.00
_cell.angle_gamma   90.00
#
_symmetry.space_group_name_H-M   'P 1'
#
loop_
_entity.id
_entity.type
_entity.pdbx_description
1 polymer ?
#
loop_
_entity_poly.entity_id
_entity_poly.type
_entity_poly.pdbx_seq_one_letter_code
_entity_poly.pdbx_strand_id
1 'polypeptide(L)'
;MIQSHEVTIENFTVPYKARKDTEWTDDPANPTNHLTGFIGKGETIWLNPDQSGLGPAWQQARLADKTLCYIHFHDFNLVSAL
;
A
#
# COMPACT_ATOMS: atom_id res chain seq x y z
N MET A 1 23.85 -1.48 16.07
CA MET A 1 22.61 -2.27 16.08
C MET A 1 21.70 -1.65 15.04
N ILE A 2 21.48 -2.32 13.92
CA ILE A 2 20.50 -1.85 12.94
C ILE A 2 19.15 -2.23 13.53
N GLN A 3 18.42 -1.25 14.06
CA GLN A 3 17.03 -1.44 14.48
C GLN A 3 16.24 -1.75 13.20
N SER A 4 16.04 -3.03 12.92
CA SER A 4 15.01 -3.46 11.97
C SER A 4 13.69 -2.97 12.54
N HIS A 5 13.17 -1.86 11.99
CA HIS A 5 11.79 -1.46 12.21
C HIS A 5 10.93 -2.59 11.64
N GLU A 6 10.48 -3.50 12.50
CA GLU A 6 9.44 -4.45 12.12
C GLU A 6 8.23 -3.64 11.68
N VAL A 7 7.86 -3.79 10.41
CA VAL A 7 6.66 -3.17 9.85
C VAL A 7 5.47 -3.93 10.42
N THR A 8 4.98 -3.48 11.58
CA THR A 8 3.78 -4.04 12.19
C THR A 8 2.55 -3.54 11.43
N ILE A 9 1.62 -4.46 11.18
CA ILE A 9 0.31 -4.21 10.52
C ILE A 9 -0.48 -3.04 11.16
N GLU A 10 -0.19 -2.73 12.43
CA GLU A 10 -0.80 -1.66 13.22
C GLU A 10 -0.33 -0.25 12.78
N ASN A 11 0.79 -0.14 12.07
CA ASN A 11 1.34 1.15 11.66
C ASN A 11 0.67 1.73 10.39
N PHE A 12 -0.20 0.96 9.72
CA PHE A 12 -0.93 1.40 8.54
C PHE A 12 -2.22 2.13 8.94
N THR A 13 -2.11 3.42 9.21
CA THR A 13 -3.19 4.22 9.80
C THR A 13 -3.72 5.30 8.87
N VAL A 14 -2.98 5.69 7.83
CA VAL A 14 -3.38 6.80 6.96
C VAL A 14 -4.20 6.29 5.77
N PRO A 15 -5.48 6.68 5.64
CA PRO A 15 -6.34 6.19 4.58
C PRO A 15 -6.09 6.91 3.25
N TYR A 16 -6.01 6.13 2.18
CA TYR A 16 -5.90 6.60 0.81
C TYR A 16 -6.94 5.90 -0.07
N LYS A 17 -7.53 6.62 -1.02
CA LYS A 17 -8.51 6.09 -1.97
C LYS A 17 -7.92 5.92 -3.35
N ALA A 18 -8.21 4.79 -3.98
CA ALA A 18 -7.86 4.53 -5.37
C ALA A 18 -8.58 5.53 -6.31
N ARG A 19 -7.82 6.23 -7.16
CA ARG A 19 -8.34 7.22 -8.13
C ARG A 19 -8.92 6.55 -9.37
N LYS A 20 -8.43 5.36 -9.68
CA LYS A 20 -8.82 4.47 -10.77
C LYS A 20 -8.66 3.03 -10.29
N ASP A 21 -9.16 2.11 -11.09
CA ASP A 21 -8.88 0.69 -10.96
C ASP A 21 -7.36 0.47 -11.07
N THR A 22 -6.79 -0.31 -10.15
CA THR A 22 -5.36 -0.59 -10.08
C THR A 22 -5.11 -1.96 -9.46
N GLU A 23 -3.85 -2.37 -9.40
CA GLU A 23 -3.43 -3.68 -8.93
C GLU A 23 -2.50 -3.57 -7.73
N TRP A 24 -2.44 -4.64 -6.96
CA TRP A 24 -1.44 -4.84 -5.93
C TRP A 24 -0.66 -6.13 -6.20
N THR A 25 0.56 -6.19 -5.65
CA THR A 25 1.41 -7.40 -5.65
C THR A 25 1.95 -7.65 -4.24
N ASP A 26 2.18 -8.90 -3.86
CA ASP A 26 2.85 -9.24 -2.59
C ASP A 26 4.38 -9.11 -2.66
N ASP A 27 4.98 -9.24 -3.85
CA ASP A 27 6.41 -9.09 -4.08
C ASP A 27 6.69 -8.37 -5.41
N PRO A 28 6.99 -7.06 -5.39
CA PRO A 28 7.30 -6.30 -6.61
C PRO A 28 8.68 -6.62 -7.21
N ALA A 29 9.55 -7.35 -6.51
CA ALA A 29 10.88 -7.72 -6.98
C ALA A 29 10.91 -9.08 -7.70
N ASN A 30 9.86 -9.89 -7.56
CA ASN A 30 9.76 -11.22 -8.16
C ASN A 30 8.65 -11.29 -9.23
N PRO A 31 8.98 -11.12 -10.53
CA PRO A 31 7.98 -11.11 -11.60
C PRO A 31 7.36 -12.48 -11.90
N THR A 32 7.84 -13.56 -11.29
CA THR A 32 7.54 -14.94 -11.72
C THR A 32 6.58 -15.69 -10.80
N ASN A 33 6.50 -15.33 -9.51
CA ASN A 33 5.70 -16.08 -8.55
C ASN A 33 5.24 -15.16 -7.42
N HIS A 34 4.40 -14.19 -7.79
CA HIS A 34 3.80 -13.22 -6.88
C HIS A 34 2.28 -13.34 -6.95
N LEU A 35 1.61 -13.13 -5.81
CA LEU A 35 0.17 -12.96 -5.75
C LEU A 35 -0.15 -11.54 -6.19
N THR A 36 -1.02 -11.42 -7.18
CA THR A 36 -1.65 -10.14 -7.53
C THR A 36 -3.10 -10.12 -7.12
N GLY A 37 -3.61 -8.92 -6.95
CA GLY A 37 -5.04 -8.70 -6.84
C GLY A 37 -5.44 -7.31 -7.32
N PHE A 38 -6.74 -7.09 -7.36
CA PHE A 38 -7.34 -5.88 -7.90
C PHE A 38 -7.81 -4.96 -6.78
N ILE A 39 -7.68 -3.65 -7.01
CA ILE A 39 -8.24 -2.59 -6.17
C ILE A 39 -9.11 -1.73 -7.06
N GLY A 40 -10.40 -1.73 -6.79
CA GLY A 40 -11.38 -0.93 -7.50
C GLY A 40 -11.24 0.55 -7.20
N LYS A 41 -11.60 1.38 -8.18
CA LYS A 41 -11.72 2.83 -8.00
C LYS A 41 -12.59 3.17 -6.79
N GLY A 42 -12.05 4.02 -5.91
CA GLY A 42 -12.73 4.48 -4.70
C GLY A 42 -12.53 3.57 -3.48
N GLU A 43 -11.97 2.37 -3.64
CA GLU A 43 -11.59 1.53 -2.51
C GLU A 43 -10.48 2.18 -1.69
N THR A 44 -10.47 1.86 -0.39
CA THR A 44 -9.56 2.46 0.58
C THR A 44 -8.45 1.47 0.92
N ILE A 45 -7.22 1.97 0.90
CA ILE A 45 -6.04 1.33 1.47
C ILE A 45 -5.54 2.16 2.64
N TRP A 46 -4.68 1.56 3.46
CA TRP A 46 -3.98 2.26 4.52
C TRP A 46 -2.49 2.19 4.28
N LEU A 47 -1.81 3.33 4.44
CA LEU A 47 -0.37 3.45 4.33
C LEU A 47 0.24 3.73 5.70
N ASN A 48 1.49 3.29 5.86
CA ASN A 48 2.30 3.68 7.01
C ASN A 48 2.77 5.15 6.80
N PRO A 49 2.45 6.09 7.72
CA PRO A 49 2.81 7.49 7.59
C PRO A 49 4.33 7.71 7.44
N ASP A 50 5.15 6.90 8.10
CA ASP A 50 6.61 7.05 8.12
C ASP A 50 7.28 6.61 6.80
N GLN A 51 6.53 5.90 5.95
CA GLN A 51 7.00 5.35 4.68
C GLN A 51 6.21 5.87 3.48
N SER A 52 5.33 6.86 3.69
CA SER A 52 4.49 7.41 2.64
C SER A 52 5.21 8.44 1.78
N GLY A 53 5.24 8.21 0.47
CA GLY A 53 5.79 9.16 -0.51
C GLY A 53 7.32 9.22 -0.61
N LEU A 54 8.06 8.32 0.05
CA LEU A 54 9.54 8.27 0.04
C LEU A 54 10.06 7.14 -0.88
N GLY A 55 9.87 7.29 -2.20
CA GLY A 55 10.27 6.31 -3.25
C GLY A 55 9.67 4.90 -3.05
N PRO A 56 10.09 3.85 -3.77
CA PRO A 56 10.18 3.62 -5.24
C PRO A 56 8.79 3.54 -5.93
N ALA A 57 8.68 2.97 -7.15
CA ALA A 57 7.41 2.84 -7.89
C ALA A 57 6.30 2.07 -7.15
N TRP A 58 6.71 1.23 -6.19
CA TRP A 58 5.85 0.40 -5.35
C TRP A 58 5.98 0.81 -3.90
N GLN A 59 4.84 0.97 -3.23
CA GLN A 59 4.77 1.32 -1.81
C GLN A 59 3.97 0.27 -1.06
N GLN A 60 4.43 -0.10 0.14
CA GLN A 60 3.70 -1.05 0.97
C GLN A 60 2.42 -0.42 1.51
N ALA A 61 1.34 -1.19 1.47
CA ALA A 61 0.00 -0.81 1.88
C ALA A 61 -0.72 -1.97 2.56
N ARG A 62 -1.82 -1.62 3.23
CA ARG A 62 -2.75 -2.57 3.81
C ARG A 62 -4.13 -2.42 3.17
N LEU A 63 -4.73 -3.54 2.81
CA LEU A 63 -6.12 -3.61 2.33
C LEU A 63 -7.12 -3.73 3.49
N ALA A 64 -8.41 -3.59 3.18
CA ALA A 64 -9.49 -3.66 4.17
C ALA A 64 -9.58 -5.02 4.90
N ASP A 65 -9.25 -6.11 4.20
CA ASP A 65 -9.17 -7.48 4.74
C ASP A 65 -7.88 -7.75 5.56
N LYS A 66 -7.06 -6.71 5.78
CA LYS A 66 -5.76 -6.76 6.47
C LYS A 66 -4.61 -7.39 5.67
N THR A 67 -4.81 -7.71 4.40
CA THR A 67 -3.73 -8.15 3.51
C THR A 67 -2.67 -7.05 3.39
N LEU A 68 -1.40 -7.41 3.62
CA LEU A 68 -0.25 -6.56 3.31
C LEU A 68 0.16 -6.77 1.86
N CYS A 69 0.33 -5.67 1.12
CA CYS A 69 0.66 -5.69 -0.30
C CYS A 69 1.51 -4.49 -0.68
N TYR A 70 1.94 -4.45 -1.94
CA TYR A 70 2.59 -3.32 -2.58
C TYR A 70 1.70 -2.76 -3.68
N ILE A 71 1.59 -1.44 -3.72
CA ILE A 71 0.75 -0.69 -4.66
C ILE A 71 1.53 0.40 -5.39
N HIS A 72 0.99 0.87 -6.52
CA HIS A 72 1.46 2.07 -7.19
C HIS A 72 0.89 3.32 -6.52
N PHE A 73 1.67 3.97 -5.65
CA PHE A 73 1.19 5.10 -4.82
C PHE A 73 0.53 6.25 -5.60
N HIS A 74 1.01 6.51 -6.82
CA HIS A 74 0.48 7.57 -7.68
C HIS A 74 -0.98 7.35 -8.12
N ASP A 75 -1.50 6.14 -7.97
CA ASP A 75 -2.89 5.79 -8.27
C ASP A 75 -3.85 6.15 -7.12
N PHE A 76 -3.34 6.70 -6.01
CA PHE A 76 -4.12 6.92 -4.79
C PHE A 76 -4.13 8.38 -4.35
N ASN A 77 -5.26 8.83 -3.78
CA ASN A 77 -5.44 10.14 -3.17
C ASN A 77 -5.55 10.01 -1.66
N LEU A 78 -4.91 10.90 -0.91
CA LEU A 78 -5.13 10.98 0.54
C LEU A 78 -6.61 11.26 0.79
N VAL A 79 -7.22 10.50 1.70
CA VAL A 79 -8.59 10.80 2.13
C VAL A 79 -8.50 11.98 3.08
N SER A 80 -8.90 13.16 2.61
CA SER A 80 -9.07 14.32 3.49
C SER A 80 -10.19 14.01 4.49
N ALA A 81 -9.89 14.11 5.79
CA ALA A 81 -10.93 14.18 6.81
C ALA A 81 -11.70 15.49 6.60
N LEU A 82 -13.00 15.39 6.29
CA LEU A 82 -13.94 16.51 6.29
C LEU A 82 -14.31 16.89 7.73
#